data_AF-A0A6G9Y6V9-F1
#
_entry.id   AF-A0A6G9Y6V9-F1
#
_cell.length_a   1.000
_cell.length_b   1.000
_cell.length_c   1.000
_cell.angle_alpha   90.00
_cell.angle_beta   90.00
_cell.angle_gamma   90.00
#
_symmetry.space_group_name_H-M   'P 1'
#
loop_
_entity.id
_entity.type
_entity.pdbx_description
1 polymer ?
#
loop_
_entity_poly.entity_id
_entity_poly.type
_entity_poly.pdbx_seq_one_letter_code
_entity_poly.pdbx_strand_id
1 'polypeptide(L)'
;MNVDYREGATGAGELVVAEPLDRLVEELAELGRPGWRRVEAVFALTVSTETTRVTVEYDHRVGRVDAPESLVALARSHREQAAWTVAGPWWVLTVRVDESGRAEIDYDYGDEPFPGDQLLRPEAYRADIDAYPRVRLPLWLAAYINHGDRQSRGARRAAVASRADRVRGIAPTPVEEDFPELPLLWSRWAVLAAAHIAVGSESGPRVVPDTGWYESARNGSSGSSLYLLAGGRAVLSGGVWNAPALNAAYNGGIDLPNLYAGAPDWVTNAVLNPRAAVGLLSFCFWWDGDGWYGGESPSIQQCGAALPPIWSAGTVRETVARMLVPQPDSRVRAAVSRLLAAADCGVLTRALVQQVFGAERDIDGAMRQLRTAGVLAPRGAVPRPDGPPSISILGGRYLCDDRIAL
;
A
#
# COMPACT_ATOMS: atom_id res chain seq x y z
N MET A 1 -21.02 34.10 14.81
CA MET A 1 -20.46 33.10 13.87
C MET A 1 -21.23 31.81 14.15
N ASN A 2 -21.97 31.25 13.19
CA ASN A 2 -22.63 29.96 13.42
C ASN A 2 -21.61 28.87 13.11
N VAL A 3 -21.07 28.26 14.16
CA VAL A 3 -20.21 27.07 14.07
C VAL A 3 -21.15 25.88 13.79
N ASP A 4 -21.09 25.35 12.59
CA ASP A 4 -21.94 24.24 12.16
C ASP A 4 -21.13 22.94 12.33
N TYR A 5 -21.24 22.32 13.52
CA TYR A 5 -20.63 21.02 13.83
C TYR A 5 -21.31 19.93 13.01
N ARG A 6 -20.70 19.47 11.92
CA ARG A 6 -21.17 18.27 11.21
C ARG A 6 -20.49 17.02 11.77
N GLU A 7 -21.15 16.40 12.74
CA GLU A 7 -20.83 15.05 13.24
C GLU A 7 -21.05 13.99 12.14
N GLY A 8 -20.00 13.21 11.85
CA GLY A 8 -20.15 11.87 11.32
C GLY A 8 -20.22 10.85 12.48
N ALA A 9 -21.43 10.63 13.02
CA ALA A 9 -21.94 9.49 13.83
C ALA A 9 -20.94 8.77 14.79
N THR A 10 -21.09 8.69 16.12
CA THR A 10 -22.26 8.42 16.99
C THR A 10 -21.86 8.77 18.44
N GLY A 11 -22.79 9.34 19.20
CA GLY A 11 -22.47 10.16 20.37
C GLY A 11 -22.12 9.46 21.70
N ALA A 12 -21.44 10.23 22.54
CA ALA A 12 -21.48 10.22 24.00
C ALA A 12 -20.75 11.44 24.57
N GLY A 13 -21.49 12.39 25.15
CA GLY A 13 -21.05 13.27 26.25
C GLY A 13 -20.25 14.53 25.90
N GLU A 14 -20.95 15.61 25.54
CA GLU A 14 -20.43 16.99 25.58
C GLU A 14 -20.02 17.39 27.01
N LEU A 15 -18.72 17.62 27.21
CA LEU A 15 -18.17 18.36 28.33
C LEU A 15 -17.23 19.42 27.73
N VAL A 16 -17.79 20.63 27.50
CA VAL A 16 -17.14 21.92 27.23
C VAL A 16 -15.66 21.86 26.77
N VAL A 17 -15.45 21.69 25.46
CA VAL A 17 -14.12 21.73 24.78
C VAL A 17 -14.03 22.93 23.80
N ALA A 18 -15.03 23.82 23.77
CA ALA A 18 -15.20 24.76 22.66
C ALA A 18 -14.30 26.00 22.72
N GLU A 19 -13.92 26.51 23.90
CA GLU A 19 -13.35 27.87 24.02
C GLU A 19 -12.01 28.07 23.27
N PRO A 20 -10.99 27.19 23.37
CA PRO A 20 -9.76 27.38 22.59
C PRO A 20 -9.97 27.17 21.08
N LEU A 21 -10.90 26.30 20.71
CA LEU A 21 -11.18 25.96 19.31
C LEU A 21 -11.91 27.10 18.60
N ASP A 22 -12.91 27.71 19.25
CA ASP A 22 -13.63 28.86 18.73
C ASP A 22 -12.67 30.03 18.48
N ARG A 23 -11.79 30.31 19.45
CA ARG A 23 -10.75 31.34 19.31
C ARG A 23 -9.76 31.02 18.21
N LEU A 24 -9.40 29.75 18.03
CA LEU A 24 -8.50 29.31 16.95
C LEU A 24 -9.14 29.58 15.59
N VAL A 25 -10.43 29.26 15.43
CA VAL A 25 -11.19 29.53 14.20
C VAL A 25 -11.26 31.04 13.93
N GLU A 26 -11.54 31.86 14.94
CA GLU A 26 -11.59 33.31 14.83
C GLU A 26 -10.24 33.90 14.39
N GLU A 27 -9.16 33.53 15.06
CA GLU A 27 -7.81 34.02 14.75
C GLU A 27 -7.35 33.55 13.35
N LEU A 28 -7.69 32.33 12.96
CA LEU A 28 -7.40 31.82 11.62
C LEU A 28 -8.16 32.59 10.53
N ALA A 29 -9.43 32.93 10.77
CA ALA A 29 -10.24 33.73 9.85
C ALA A 29 -9.71 35.17 9.72
N GLU A 30 -9.15 35.74 10.78
CA GLU A 30 -8.47 37.03 10.75
C GLU A 30 -7.17 36.99 9.95
N LEU A 31 -6.37 35.93 10.10
CA LEU A 31 -5.09 35.75 9.40
C LEU A 31 -5.25 35.74 7.87
N GLY A 32 -6.37 35.25 7.35
CA GLY A 32 -6.64 35.27 5.91
C GLY A 32 -6.87 36.68 5.35
N ARG A 33 -7.35 37.64 6.15
CA ARG A 33 -7.90 38.93 5.65
C ARG A 33 -6.82 39.87 5.10
N PRO A 34 -7.15 40.71 4.09
CA PRO A 34 -8.38 40.75 3.28
C PRO A 34 -8.30 39.95 1.96
N GLY A 35 -9.45 39.54 1.42
CA GLY A 35 -9.58 39.06 0.02
C GLY A 35 -9.26 37.57 -0.23
N TRP A 36 -9.28 36.75 0.82
CA TRP A 36 -9.10 35.30 0.74
C TRP A 36 -10.43 34.57 0.51
N ARG A 37 -10.37 33.39 -0.09
CA ARG A 37 -11.51 32.46 -0.31
C ARG A 37 -11.57 31.37 0.75
N ARG A 38 -10.41 30.76 1.05
CA ARG A 38 -10.27 29.70 2.05
C ARG A 38 -8.95 29.87 2.79
N VAL A 39 -8.96 29.59 4.09
CA VAL A 39 -7.75 29.41 4.88
C VAL A 39 -7.80 28.02 5.50
N GLU A 40 -6.70 27.27 5.39
CA GLU A 40 -6.52 25.96 5.99
C GLU A 40 -5.30 26.00 6.90
N ALA A 41 -5.46 25.58 8.14
CA ALA A 41 -4.37 25.32 9.06
C ALA A 41 -4.35 23.83 9.43
N VAL A 42 -3.16 23.24 9.35
CA VAL A 42 -2.89 21.86 9.77
C VAL A 42 -1.87 21.91 10.90
N PHE A 43 -2.20 21.29 12.02
CA PHE A 43 -1.41 21.23 13.23
C PHE A 43 -1.08 19.76 13.53
N ALA A 44 0.19 19.35 13.43
CA ALA A 44 0.67 18.03 13.80
C ALA A 44 1.45 18.12 15.12
N LEU A 45 0.87 17.62 16.23
CA LEU A 45 1.38 17.85 17.59
C LEU A 45 1.57 16.55 18.37
N THR A 46 2.64 16.54 19.16
CA THR A 46 2.91 15.59 20.25
C THR A 46 3.32 16.39 21.48
N VAL A 47 3.54 15.74 22.63
CA VAL A 47 4.11 16.41 23.82
C VAL A 47 5.49 17.04 23.64
N SER A 48 6.24 16.66 22.60
CA SER A 48 7.65 17.06 22.45
C SER A 48 7.97 17.79 21.15
N THR A 49 7.12 17.65 20.14
CA THR A 49 7.33 18.18 18.79
C THR A 49 6.02 18.67 18.21
N GLU A 50 6.08 19.80 17.52
CA GLU A 50 4.95 20.39 16.80
C GLU A 50 5.38 20.80 15.39
N THR A 51 4.45 20.70 14.44
CA THR A 51 4.62 21.21 13.08
C THR A 51 3.30 21.80 12.62
N THR A 52 3.39 22.96 11.97
CA THR A 52 2.22 23.69 11.51
C THR A 52 2.36 24.09 10.04
N ARG A 53 1.26 24.00 9.31
CA ARG A 53 1.14 24.51 7.94
C ARG A 53 -0.13 25.33 7.85
N VAL A 54 0.00 26.60 7.48
CA VAL A 54 -1.15 27.44 7.14
C VAL A 54 -1.08 27.83 5.67
N THR A 55 -2.16 27.56 4.95
CA THR A 55 -2.32 27.89 3.55
C THR A 55 -3.53 28.79 3.36
N VAL A 56 -3.34 29.88 2.62
CA VAL A 56 -4.38 30.86 2.30
C VAL A 56 -4.62 30.83 0.79
N GLU A 57 -5.85 30.55 0.41
CA GLU A 57 -6.31 30.58 -0.97
C GLU A 57 -6.94 31.93 -1.30
N TYR A 58 -6.49 32.52 -2.40
CA TYR A 58 -7.06 33.70 -3.05
C TYR A 58 -7.60 33.30 -4.43
N ASP A 59 -8.37 34.17 -5.10
CA ASP A 59 -9.01 33.90 -6.40
C ASP A 59 -8.16 33.16 -7.44
N HIS A 60 -6.85 33.44 -7.49
CA HIS A 60 -5.94 32.89 -8.49
C HIS A 60 -4.61 32.38 -7.92
N ARG A 61 -4.46 32.29 -6.58
CA ARG A 61 -3.19 31.89 -5.96
C ARG A 61 -3.40 31.23 -4.60
N VAL A 62 -2.52 30.28 -4.27
CA VAL A 62 -2.41 29.72 -2.92
C VAL A 62 -1.08 30.20 -2.33
N GLY A 63 -1.12 30.83 -1.16
CA GLY A 63 0.04 31.25 -0.39
C GLY A 63 0.22 30.42 0.87
N ARG A 64 1.47 30.24 1.31
CA ARG A 64 1.78 29.69 2.63
C ARG A 64 2.14 30.84 3.57
N VAL A 65 1.62 30.79 4.79
CA VAL A 65 1.94 31.76 5.84
C VAL A 65 2.44 31.02 7.07
N ASP A 66 3.31 31.67 7.84
CA ASP A 66 3.76 31.13 9.12
C ASP A 66 2.62 31.25 10.14
N ALA A 67 2.42 30.19 10.92
CA ALA A 67 1.43 30.20 11.99
C ALA A 67 1.93 31.12 13.13
N PRO A 68 1.15 32.13 13.55
CA PRO A 68 1.45 32.89 14.76
C PRO A 68 1.50 31.96 15.99
N GLU A 69 2.41 32.21 16.94
CA GLU A 69 2.51 31.38 18.17
C GLU A 69 1.20 31.38 18.97
N SER A 70 0.42 32.46 18.94
CA SER A 70 -0.92 32.51 19.55
C SER A 70 -1.85 31.42 19.01
N LEU A 71 -1.84 31.22 17.70
CA LEU A 71 -2.62 30.18 17.03
C LEU A 71 -2.13 28.77 17.41
N VAL A 72 -0.82 28.56 17.47
CA VAL A 72 -0.21 27.29 17.90
C VAL A 72 -0.54 27.00 19.36
N ALA A 73 -0.48 28.01 20.24
CA ALA A 73 -0.82 27.89 21.64
C ALA A 73 -2.30 27.53 21.87
N LEU A 74 -3.21 28.05 21.05
CA LEU A 74 -4.62 27.65 21.07
C LEU A 74 -4.79 26.18 20.68
N ALA A 75 -4.11 25.73 19.62
CA ALA A 75 -4.13 24.32 19.21
C ALA A 75 -3.58 23.40 20.31
N ARG A 76 -2.48 23.82 20.97
CA ARG A 76 -1.86 23.11 22.10
C ARG A 76 -2.83 22.99 23.28
N SER A 77 -3.46 24.10 23.67
CA SER A 77 -4.46 24.13 24.75
C SER A 77 -5.68 23.27 24.43
N HIS A 78 -6.17 23.31 23.19
CA HIS A 78 -7.24 22.43 22.74
C HIS A 78 -6.85 20.94 22.82
N ARG A 79 -5.61 20.60 22.40
CA ARG A 79 -5.10 19.23 22.48
C ARG A 79 -5.01 18.72 23.93
N GLU A 80 -4.56 19.56 24.86
CA GLU A 80 -4.50 19.25 26.28
C GLU A 80 -5.89 18.98 26.87
N GLN A 81 -6.91 19.72 26.42
CA GLN A 81 -8.30 19.46 26.79
C GLN A 81 -8.81 18.15 26.18
N ALA A 82 -8.52 17.90 24.89
CA ALA A 82 -8.90 16.68 24.20
C ALA A 82 -8.32 15.43 24.88
N ALA A 83 -7.16 15.53 25.54
CA ALA A 83 -6.54 14.43 26.28
C ALA A 83 -7.42 13.86 27.42
N TRP A 84 -8.40 14.62 27.91
CA TRP A 84 -9.34 14.18 28.94
C TRP A 84 -10.63 13.57 28.38
N THR A 85 -10.76 13.49 27.06
CA THR A 85 -11.89 12.84 26.39
C THR A 85 -11.62 11.35 26.17
N VAL A 86 -12.66 10.59 25.84
CA VAL A 86 -12.53 9.16 25.52
C VAL A 86 -11.64 8.91 24.30
N ALA A 87 -11.62 9.84 23.33
CA ALA A 87 -10.77 9.74 22.15
C ALA A 87 -9.29 10.02 22.45
N GLY A 88 -9.00 10.71 23.56
CA GLY A 88 -7.67 11.19 23.90
C GLY A 88 -7.20 12.34 23.01
N PRO A 89 -5.91 12.72 23.06
CA PRO A 89 -5.41 13.81 22.26
C PRO A 89 -5.31 13.39 20.78
N TRP A 90 -5.75 14.24 19.87
CA TRP A 90 -5.49 14.06 18.43
C TRP A 90 -3.98 14.22 18.12
N TRP A 91 -3.54 13.66 16.99
CA TRP A 91 -2.17 13.88 16.48
C TRP A 91 -2.15 14.96 15.41
N VAL A 92 -3.17 15.00 14.54
CA VAL A 92 -3.35 16.09 13.58
C VAL A 92 -4.71 16.75 13.77
N LEU A 93 -4.72 18.08 13.79
CA LEU A 93 -5.91 18.91 13.73
C LEU A 93 -5.88 19.69 12.42
N THR A 94 -6.91 19.54 11.60
CA THR A 94 -7.11 20.36 10.40
C THR A 94 -8.30 21.28 10.62
N VAL A 95 -8.07 22.58 10.44
CA VAL A 95 -9.12 23.61 10.51
C VAL A 95 -9.14 24.34 9.19
N ARG A 96 -10.31 24.34 8.54
CA ARG A 96 -10.56 25.09 7.32
C ARG A 96 -11.64 26.10 7.58
N VAL A 97 -11.39 27.36 7.23
CA VAL A 97 -12.40 28.41 7.25
C VAL A 97 -12.58 28.91 5.82
N ASP A 98 -13.82 29.13 5.41
CA ASP A 98 -14.15 29.76 4.14
C ASP A 98 -14.51 31.26 4.31
N GLU A 99 -14.60 31.98 3.20
CA GLU A 99 -14.92 33.41 3.18
C GLU A 99 -16.25 33.79 3.88
N SER A 100 -17.16 32.83 4.06
CA SER A 100 -18.42 33.01 4.79
C SER A 100 -18.24 32.93 6.31
N GLY A 101 -17.04 32.56 6.78
CA GLY A 101 -16.72 32.30 8.18
C GLY A 101 -17.16 30.92 8.65
N ARG A 102 -17.52 30.01 7.73
CA ARG A 102 -17.86 28.62 8.07
C ARG A 102 -16.56 27.86 8.31
N ALA A 103 -16.50 27.16 9.44
CA ALA A 103 -15.38 26.30 9.78
C ALA A 103 -15.71 24.82 9.52
N GLU A 104 -14.75 24.09 8.96
CA GLU A 104 -14.68 22.63 8.92
C GLU A 104 -13.50 22.21 9.78
N ILE A 105 -13.73 21.29 10.72
CA ILE A 105 -12.75 20.85 11.71
C ILE A 105 -12.64 19.34 11.61
N ASP A 106 -11.42 18.85 11.47
CA ASP A 106 -11.12 17.43 11.33
C ASP A 106 -9.98 17.01 12.26
N TYR A 107 -10.13 15.83 12.85
CA TYR A 107 -9.21 15.27 13.84
C TYR A 107 -8.67 13.96 13.31
N ASP A 108 -7.35 13.85 13.19
CA ASP A 108 -6.69 12.61 12.82
C ASP A 108 -6.03 11.97 14.05
N TYR A 109 -6.50 10.77 14.37
CA TYR A 109 -5.97 9.91 15.42
C TYR A 109 -5.06 8.81 14.86
N GLY A 110 -4.57 8.97 13.63
CA GLY A 110 -3.64 8.09 12.95
C GLY A 110 -4.31 6.87 12.33
N ASP A 111 -5.57 6.95 11.91
CA ASP A 111 -6.25 5.81 11.28
C ASP A 111 -5.53 5.38 9.99
N GLU A 112 -4.94 6.35 9.28
CA GLU A 112 -4.07 6.18 8.12
C GLU A 112 -2.68 6.82 8.36
N PRO A 113 -1.64 6.48 7.58
CA PRO A 113 -0.33 7.11 7.70
C PRO A 113 -0.40 8.61 7.43
N PHE A 114 0.23 9.41 8.29
CA PHE A 114 0.28 10.85 8.07
C PHE A 114 1.09 11.21 6.82
N PRO A 115 0.66 12.23 6.06
CA PRO A 115 1.48 12.79 4.99
C PRO A 115 2.86 13.22 5.48
N GLY A 116 3.87 13.19 4.62
CA GLY A 116 5.26 13.44 5.01
C GLY A 116 5.53 14.81 5.64
N ASP A 117 4.70 15.83 5.38
CA ASP A 117 4.80 17.15 6.02
C ASP A 117 4.16 17.21 7.42
N GLN A 118 3.47 16.15 7.83
CA GLN A 118 2.77 15.99 9.11
C GLN A 118 3.33 14.82 9.93
N LEU A 119 4.03 13.87 9.28
CA LEU A 119 4.67 12.74 9.93
C LEU A 119 5.88 13.18 10.74
N LEU A 120 5.75 13.13 12.06
CA LEU A 120 6.83 13.44 12.99
C LEU A 120 7.81 12.26 13.12
N ARG A 121 8.94 12.48 13.78
CA ARG A 121 9.90 11.40 14.04
C ARG A 121 9.33 10.38 15.04
N PRO A 122 9.76 9.10 14.97
CA PRO A 122 9.31 8.06 15.89
C PRO A 122 9.41 8.43 17.37
N GLU A 123 10.47 9.14 17.77
CA GLU A 123 10.71 9.54 19.16
C GLU A 123 9.63 10.46 19.71
N ALA A 124 9.06 11.33 18.86
CA ALA A 124 8.01 12.25 19.26
C ALA A 124 6.72 11.51 19.62
N TYR A 125 6.37 10.50 18.82
CA TYR A 125 5.21 9.64 19.08
C TYR A 125 5.42 8.75 20.30
N ARG A 126 6.62 8.19 20.51
CA ARG A 126 6.91 7.40 21.73
C ARG A 126 6.73 8.25 22.99
N ALA A 127 7.30 9.46 23.02
CA ALA A 127 7.13 10.38 24.15
C ALA A 127 5.64 10.74 24.38
N ASP A 128 4.87 10.91 23.31
CA ASP A 128 3.44 11.19 23.38
C ASP A 128 2.64 10.02 23.97
N ILE A 129 2.96 8.79 23.57
CA ILE A 129 2.32 7.58 24.08
C ILE A 129 2.71 7.34 25.55
N ASP A 130 3.92 7.67 25.96
CA ASP A 130 4.35 7.61 27.35
C ASP A 130 3.56 8.61 28.24
N ALA A 131 3.26 9.80 27.71
CA ALA A 131 2.48 10.82 28.41
C ALA A 131 0.96 10.55 28.37
N TYR A 132 0.47 10.04 27.25
CA TYR A 132 -0.95 9.73 27.00
C TYR A 132 -1.10 8.29 26.51
N PRO A 133 -1.04 7.29 27.41
CA PRO A 133 -1.12 5.88 27.04
C PRO A 133 -2.41 5.54 26.29
N ARG A 134 -2.28 4.76 25.22
CA ARG A 134 -3.39 4.24 24.43
C ARG A 134 -3.47 2.73 24.56
N VAL A 135 -4.69 2.19 24.62
CA VAL A 135 -4.92 0.74 24.69
C VAL A 135 -4.36 0.02 23.46
N ARG A 136 -4.47 0.68 22.29
CA ARG A 136 -4.01 0.13 21.02
C ARG A 136 -3.67 1.25 20.07
N LEU A 137 -2.61 1.06 19.30
CA LEU A 137 -2.22 1.95 18.21
C LEU A 137 -2.66 1.37 16.86
N PRO A 138 -2.98 2.22 15.88
CA PRO A 138 -3.03 1.84 14.47
C PRO A 138 -1.75 1.10 14.08
N LEU A 139 -1.88 0.01 13.31
CA LEU A 139 -0.76 -0.90 13.05
C LEU A 139 0.45 -0.19 12.42
N TRP A 140 0.20 0.71 11.46
CA TRP A 140 1.25 1.46 10.78
C TRP A 140 2.06 2.29 11.77
N LEU A 141 1.42 2.93 12.75
CA LEU A 141 2.10 3.77 13.73
C LEU A 141 2.84 2.91 14.75
N ALA A 142 2.21 1.83 15.21
CA ALA A 142 2.86 0.85 16.09
C ALA A 142 4.13 0.27 15.45
N ALA A 143 4.09 -0.02 14.16
CA ALA A 143 5.26 -0.45 13.39
C ALA A 143 6.26 0.69 13.22
N TYR A 144 5.84 1.89 12.80
CA TYR A 144 6.71 3.05 12.59
C TYR A 144 7.55 3.38 13.83
N ILE A 145 6.98 3.29 15.02
CA ILE A 145 7.71 3.58 16.26
C ILE A 145 8.51 2.39 16.79
N ASN A 146 8.18 1.14 16.45
CA ASN A 146 8.79 -0.05 17.09
C ASN A 146 9.44 -1.06 16.13
N HIS A 147 9.43 -0.85 14.81
CA HIS A 147 9.94 -1.86 13.86
C HIS A 147 11.42 -2.14 14.08
N GLY A 148 12.23 -1.11 14.35
CA GLY A 148 13.66 -1.25 14.69
C GLY A 148 14.43 -2.09 13.68
N ASP A 149 14.08 -1.97 12.39
CA ASP A 149 14.64 -2.75 11.28
C ASP A 149 14.58 -4.28 11.47
N ARG A 150 13.69 -4.78 12.34
CA ARG A 150 13.59 -6.21 12.64
C ARG A 150 13.25 -7.05 11.41
N GLN A 151 12.46 -6.50 10.49
CA GLN A 151 12.08 -7.12 9.21
C GLN A 151 13.04 -6.82 8.05
N SER A 152 14.00 -5.91 8.24
CA SER A 152 14.99 -5.58 7.21
C SER A 152 16.00 -6.72 7.07
N ARG A 153 16.23 -7.14 5.83
CA ARG A 153 17.09 -8.27 5.47
C ARG A 153 18.11 -7.87 4.41
N GLY A 154 19.06 -7.01 4.80
CA GLY A 154 20.22 -6.68 3.96
C GLY A 154 21.07 -7.91 3.62
N ALA A 155 21.85 -7.85 2.54
CA ALA A 155 22.57 -9.00 1.98
C ALA A 155 23.46 -9.75 3.01
N ARG A 156 24.20 -9.02 3.85
CA ARG A 156 25.02 -9.64 4.92
C ARG A 156 24.17 -10.40 5.93
N ARG A 157 23.04 -9.82 6.36
CA ARG A 157 22.11 -10.44 7.32
C ARG A 157 21.46 -11.68 6.71
N ALA A 158 21.06 -11.63 5.45
CA ALA A 158 20.51 -12.77 4.72
C ALA A 158 21.50 -13.94 4.65
N ALA A 159 22.76 -13.67 4.30
CA ALA A 159 23.79 -14.70 4.20
C ALA A 159 24.12 -15.35 5.56
N VAL A 160 24.17 -14.55 6.63
CA VAL A 160 24.37 -15.06 8.00
C VAL A 160 23.18 -15.90 8.46
N ALA A 161 21.96 -15.40 8.28
CA ALA A 161 20.73 -16.10 8.67
C ALA A 161 20.58 -17.43 7.92
N SER A 162 20.76 -17.44 6.59
CA SER A 162 20.67 -18.67 5.79
C SER A 162 21.70 -19.75 6.19
N ARG A 163 22.91 -19.35 6.62
CA ARG A 163 23.87 -20.32 7.19
C ARG A 163 23.43 -20.82 8.56
N ALA A 164 22.95 -19.94 9.42
CA ALA A 164 22.48 -20.33 10.75
C ALA A 164 21.28 -21.28 10.68
N ASP A 165 20.34 -21.04 9.78
CA ASP A 165 19.17 -21.89 9.56
C ASP A 165 19.59 -23.28 9.07
N ARG A 166 20.52 -23.36 8.12
CA ARG A 166 21.09 -24.64 7.66
C ARG A 166 21.77 -25.42 8.79
N VAL A 167 22.54 -24.76 9.66
CA VAL A 167 23.18 -25.42 10.82
C VAL A 167 22.14 -25.92 11.83
N ARG A 168 21.03 -25.20 11.98
CA ARG A 168 19.93 -25.56 12.89
C ARG A 168 18.92 -26.53 12.28
N GLY A 169 19.09 -26.90 11.01
CA GLY A 169 18.11 -27.73 10.29
C GLY A 169 16.75 -27.04 10.08
N ILE A 170 16.71 -25.71 10.11
CA ILE A 170 15.49 -24.94 9.81
C ILE A 170 15.30 -25.00 8.29
N ALA A 171 14.29 -25.75 7.87
CA ALA A 171 13.91 -25.92 6.47
C ALA A 171 12.77 -24.97 6.10
N PRO A 172 12.69 -24.54 4.84
CA PRO A 172 11.59 -23.74 4.37
C PRO A 172 10.30 -24.57 4.26
N THR A 173 9.15 -23.95 4.48
CA THR A 173 7.84 -24.61 4.36
C THR A 173 7.35 -24.51 2.92
N PRO A 174 7.04 -25.62 2.23
CA PRO A 174 6.43 -25.56 0.90
C PRO A 174 5.04 -24.92 1.00
N VAL A 175 4.74 -24.03 0.05
CA VAL A 175 3.41 -23.42 -0.07
C VAL A 175 2.42 -24.46 -0.59
N GLU A 176 1.15 -24.37 -0.17
CA GLU A 176 0.05 -25.28 -0.52
C GLU A 176 -0.02 -25.60 -2.03
N GLU A 177 -0.44 -26.83 -2.37
CA GLU A 177 -0.49 -27.35 -3.75
C GLU A 177 -1.36 -26.52 -4.71
N ASP A 178 -2.34 -25.77 -4.21
CA ASP A 178 -3.23 -24.94 -5.04
C ASP A 178 -2.58 -23.63 -5.53
N PHE A 179 -1.33 -23.36 -5.14
CA PHE A 179 -0.61 -22.17 -5.56
C PHE A 179 0.02 -22.34 -6.95
N PRO A 180 -0.29 -21.49 -7.95
CA PRO A 180 0.21 -21.67 -9.30
C PRO A 180 1.74 -21.59 -9.37
N GLU A 181 2.33 -22.42 -10.24
CA GLU A 181 3.73 -22.29 -10.62
C GLU A 181 4.03 -20.87 -11.14
N LEU A 182 5.29 -20.45 -10.97
CA LEU A 182 5.72 -19.08 -11.29
C LEU A 182 5.31 -18.59 -12.69
N PRO A 183 5.46 -19.37 -13.79
CA PRO A 183 5.07 -18.90 -15.12
C PRO A 183 3.57 -18.59 -15.24
N LEU A 184 2.72 -19.44 -14.64
CA LEU A 184 1.27 -19.25 -14.64
C LEU A 184 0.85 -18.09 -13.73
N LEU A 185 1.52 -17.91 -12.59
CA LEU A 185 1.26 -16.79 -11.70
C LEU A 185 1.61 -15.47 -12.39
N TRP A 186 2.74 -15.43 -13.10
CA TRP A 186 3.20 -14.25 -13.83
C TRP A 186 2.31 -13.89 -15.03
N SER A 187 1.92 -14.88 -15.84
CA SER A 187 1.00 -14.65 -16.97
C SER A 187 -0.33 -14.05 -16.51
N ARG A 188 -0.89 -14.57 -15.41
CA ARG A 188 -2.14 -14.09 -14.82
C ARG A 188 -2.02 -12.68 -14.27
N TRP A 189 -0.90 -12.35 -13.62
CA TRP A 189 -0.59 -10.98 -13.19
C TRP A 189 -0.57 -10.02 -14.38
N ALA A 190 0.12 -10.41 -15.46
CA ALA A 190 0.26 -9.61 -16.67
C ALA A 190 -1.10 -9.37 -17.36
N VAL A 191 -1.97 -10.39 -17.42
CA VAL A 191 -3.31 -10.26 -17.99
C VAL A 191 -4.20 -9.34 -17.15
N LEU A 192 -4.15 -9.43 -15.83
CA LEU A 192 -4.88 -8.50 -14.95
C LEU A 192 -4.37 -7.06 -15.12
N ALA A 193 -3.05 -6.86 -15.15
CA ALA A 193 -2.48 -5.54 -15.36
C ALA A 193 -2.91 -4.95 -16.72
N ALA A 194 -2.89 -5.76 -17.77
CA ALA A 194 -3.34 -5.37 -19.11
C ALA A 194 -4.83 -5.01 -19.13
N ALA A 195 -5.68 -5.77 -18.45
CA ALA A 195 -7.11 -5.49 -18.34
C ALA A 195 -7.38 -4.17 -17.61
N HIS A 196 -6.66 -3.89 -16.50
CA HIS A 196 -6.80 -2.63 -15.76
C HIS A 196 -6.42 -1.43 -16.61
N ILE A 197 -5.32 -1.52 -17.36
CA ILE A 197 -4.92 -0.45 -18.28
C ILE A 197 -5.93 -0.28 -19.41
N ALA A 198 -6.39 -1.37 -20.04
CA ALA A 198 -7.36 -1.30 -21.14
C ALA A 198 -8.63 -0.53 -20.75
N VAL A 199 -9.16 -0.76 -19.54
CA VAL A 199 -10.36 -0.08 -19.05
C VAL A 199 -10.12 1.32 -18.48
N GLY A 200 -8.87 1.80 -18.48
CA GLY A 200 -8.50 3.11 -17.94
C GLY A 200 -8.51 3.18 -16.41
N SER A 201 -8.31 2.04 -15.72
CA SER A 201 -8.26 2.00 -14.26
C SER A 201 -6.92 2.53 -13.76
N GLU A 202 -6.95 3.61 -12.98
CA GLU A 202 -5.75 4.18 -12.34
C GLU A 202 -5.17 3.26 -11.25
N SER A 203 -6.01 2.38 -10.68
CA SER A 203 -5.65 1.40 -9.66
C SER A 203 -5.47 -0.02 -10.23
N GLY A 204 -5.03 -0.95 -9.38
CA GLY A 204 -4.86 -2.37 -9.71
C GLY A 204 -3.42 -2.75 -10.09
N PRO A 205 -3.20 -4.02 -10.48
CA PRO A 205 -1.87 -4.53 -10.73
C PRO A 205 -1.19 -3.83 -11.90
N ARG A 206 0.13 -3.72 -11.82
CA ARG A 206 1.02 -3.21 -12.86
C ARG A 206 2.17 -4.18 -13.05
N VAL A 207 2.70 -4.16 -14.27
CA VAL A 207 3.96 -4.80 -14.64
C VAL A 207 4.94 -3.71 -15.04
N VAL A 208 6.08 -3.71 -14.36
CA VAL A 208 7.31 -3.02 -14.77
C VAL A 208 8.35 -4.11 -15.07
N PRO A 209 9.50 -3.79 -15.71
CA PRO A 209 10.50 -4.80 -16.02
C PRO A 209 10.86 -5.64 -14.79
N ASP A 210 10.70 -6.96 -14.92
CA ASP A 210 10.98 -7.97 -13.90
C ASP A 210 10.22 -7.81 -12.57
N THR A 211 9.15 -7.01 -12.52
CA THR A 211 8.37 -6.81 -11.29
C THR A 211 6.88 -6.64 -11.55
N GLY A 212 6.08 -7.43 -10.84
CA GLY A 212 4.65 -7.19 -10.66
C GLY A 212 4.43 -6.34 -9.42
N TRP A 213 3.67 -5.26 -9.53
CA TRP A 213 3.31 -4.37 -8.42
C TRP A 213 1.79 -4.31 -8.25
N TYR A 214 1.31 -4.38 -7.02
CA TYR A 214 -0.12 -4.27 -6.71
C TYR A 214 -0.33 -3.55 -5.39
N GLU A 215 -1.22 -2.56 -5.42
CA GLU A 215 -1.78 -1.91 -4.24
C GLU A 215 -3.31 -1.98 -4.34
N SER A 216 -3.94 -2.40 -3.26
CA SER A 216 -5.39 -2.57 -3.20
C SER A 216 -6.06 -1.23 -2.97
N ALA A 217 -6.96 -0.84 -3.89
CA ALA A 217 -7.77 0.37 -3.72
C ALA A 217 -8.87 0.24 -2.64
N ARG A 218 -9.16 -0.99 -2.18
CA ARG A 218 -10.33 -1.27 -1.33
C ARG A 218 -10.01 -1.52 0.14
N ASN A 219 -8.77 -1.89 0.49
CA ASN A 219 -8.47 -2.51 1.78
C ASN A 219 -7.28 -1.85 2.49
N GLY A 220 -7.35 -0.53 2.70
CA GLY A 220 -6.22 0.27 3.21
C GLY A 220 -4.97 0.03 2.37
N SER A 221 -3.80 0.43 2.85
CA SER A 221 -2.53 0.23 2.14
C SER A 221 -2.06 -1.25 2.11
N SER A 222 -2.95 -2.18 1.74
CA SER A 222 -2.64 -3.58 1.44
C SER A 222 -2.03 -3.69 0.05
N GLY A 223 -0.91 -4.40 -0.08
CA GLY A 223 -0.24 -4.52 -1.37
C GLY A 223 0.86 -5.56 -1.39
N SER A 224 1.37 -5.82 -2.59
CA SER A 224 2.40 -6.81 -2.84
C SER A 224 3.24 -6.49 -4.06
N SER A 225 4.42 -7.09 -4.06
CA SER A 225 5.34 -7.10 -5.18
C SER A 225 5.79 -8.52 -5.48
N LEU A 226 5.85 -8.85 -6.77
CA LEU A 226 6.45 -10.06 -7.29
C LEU A 226 7.70 -9.69 -8.09
N TYR A 227 8.89 -10.01 -7.57
CA TYR A 227 10.16 -9.79 -8.26
C TYR A 227 10.59 -11.05 -8.98
N LEU A 228 10.88 -10.95 -10.28
CA LEU A 228 11.50 -12.00 -11.07
C LEU A 228 13.02 -11.84 -11.04
N LEU A 229 13.73 -12.97 -10.94
CA LEU A 229 15.17 -13.01 -10.74
C LEU A 229 15.83 -13.92 -11.75
N ALA A 230 17.09 -13.63 -12.06
CA ALA A 230 17.92 -14.48 -12.89
C ALA A 230 17.96 -15.93 -12.37
N GLY A 231 17.95 -16.88 -13.30
CA GLY A 231 17.88 -18.31 -12.99
C GLY A 231 16.47 -18.82 -12.73
N GLY A 232 15.43 -18.10 -13.17
CA GLY A 232 14.04 -18.53 -13.02
C GLY A 232 13.52 -18.48 -11.58
N ARG A 233 14.12 -17.64 -10.73
CA ARG A 233 13.75 -17.46 -9.33
C ARG A 233 12.77 -16.31 -9.18
N ALA A 234 12.03 -16.26 -8.07
CA ALA A 234 11.18 -15.11 -7.77
C ALA A 234 10.96 -14.91 -6.27
N VAL A 235 10.49 -13.72 -5.91
CA VAL A 235 10.01 -13.39 -4.56
C VAL A 235 8.66 -12.71 -4.66
N LEU A 236 7.64 -13.28 -4.04
CA LEU A 236 6.34 -12.65 -3.82
C LEU A 236 6.25 -12.23 -2.35
N SER A 237 6.16 -10.94 -2.10
CA SER A 237 6.11 -10.42 -0.73
C SER A 237 5.22 -9.19 -0.64
N GLY A 238 4.69 -8.92 0.55
CA GLY A 238 3.72 -7.84 0.72
C GLY A 238 3.21 -7.70 2.14
N GLY A 239 2.19 -6.87 2.29
CA GLY A 239 1.56 -6.57 3.57
C GLY A 239 0.05 -6.49 3.43
N VAL A 240 -0.67 -7.18 4.31
CA VAL A 240 -2.10 -6.99 4.54
C VAL A 240 -2.29 -5.85 5.53
N TRP A 241 -3.15 -4.89 5.20
CA TRP A 241 -3.52 -3.81 6.10
C TRP A 241 -4.09 -4.38 7.40
N ASN A 242 -3.60 -3.89 8.55
CA ASN A 242 -3.96 -4.42 9.86
C ASN A 242 -3.76 -5.94 10.02
N ALA A 243 -2.71 -6.51 9.41
CA ALA A 243 -2.37 -7.92 9.52
C ALA A 243 -2.39 -8.42 10.99
N PRO A 244 -3.18 -9.47 11.32
CA PRO A 244 -3.36 -9.91 12.71
C PRO A 244 -2.06 -10.25 13.44
N ALA A 245 -1.14 -10.95 12.76
CA ALA A 245 0.15 -11.34 13.35
C ALA A 245 1.04 -10.12 13.68
N LEU A 246 1.10 -9.12 12.79
CA LEU A 246 1.85 -7.90 13.05
C LEU A 246 1.19 -7.07 14.15
N ASN A 247 -0.13 -6.99 14.18
CA ASN A 247 -0.84 -6.30 15.24
C ASN A 247 -0.60 -6.96 16.60
N ALA A 248 -0.64 -8.29 16.67
CA ALA A 248 -0.30 -9.01 17.89
C ALA A 248 1.14 -8.73 18.31
N ALA A 249 2.09 -8.67 17.38
CA ALA A 249 3.49 -8.39 17.71
C ALA A 249 3.71 -6.95 18.19
N TYR A 250 3.23 -5.94 17.44
CA TYR A 250 3.49 -4.54 17.76
C TYR A 250 2.62 -3.99 18.90
N ASN A 251 1.35 -4.39 19.00
CA ASN A 251 0.45 -3.91 20.05
C ASN A 251 0.30 -4.91 21.20
N GLY A 252 0.53 -6.21 20.97
CA GLY A 252 0.36 -7.26 21.98
C GLY A 252 1.66 -7.79 22.59
N GLY A 253 2.82 -7.36 22.08
CA GLY A 253 4.13 -7.72 22.64
C GLY A 253 4.58 -9.16 22.38
N ILE A 254 3.98 -9.87 21.43
CA ILE A 254 4.49 -11.18 20.99
C ILE A 254 5.63 -10.98 19.96
N ASP A 255 6.38 -12.05 19.70
CA ASP A 255 7.43 -12.01 18.69
C ASP A 255 6.85 -11.82 17.27
N LEU A 256 7.60 -11.12 16.42
CA LEU A 256 7.27 -11.00 15.00
C LEU A 256 7.41 -12.37 14.32
N PRO A 257 6.54 -12.69 13.35
CA PRO A 257 6.67 -13.92 12.59
C PRO A 257 8.00 -13.94 11.83
N ASN A 258 8.69 -15.07 11.86
CA ASN A 258 9.91 -15.28 11.10
C ASN A 258 9.58 -15.63 9.64
N LEU A 259 9.17 -14.60 8.88
CA LEU A 259 8.84 -14.69 7.45
C LEU A 259 9.99 -15.24 6.58
N TYR A 260 11.20 -15.26 7.12
CA TYR A 260 12.43 -15.62 6.44
C TYR A 260 13.02 -16.96 6.89
N ALA A 261 12.32 -17.72 7.73
CA ALA A 261 12.78 -19.02 8.21
C ALA A 261 13.11 -19.96 7.01
N GLY A 262 14.35 -20.46 6.97
CA GLY A 262 14.80 -21.36 5.90
C GLY A 262 15.02 -20.69 4.54
N ALA A 263 14.86 -19.37 4.45
CA ALA A 263 14.97 -18.66 3.18
C ALA A 263 16.43 -18.58 2.71
N PRO A 264 16.68 -18.66 1.39
CA PRO A 264 18.00 -18.50 0.80
C PRO A 264 18.65 -17.14 1.11
N ASP A 265 19.96 -17.05 0.89
CA ASP A 265 20.74 -15.82 1.08
C ASP A 265 20.44 -14.73 0.04
N TRP A 266 19.90 -15.10 -1.12
CA TRP A 266 19.48 -14.18 -2.17
C TRP A 266 18.14 -13.50 -1.92
N VAL A 267 17.35 -13.98 -0.94
CA VAL A 267 16.15 -13.28 -0.48
C VAL A 267 16.59 -12.12 0.42
N THR A 268 16.64 -10.92 -0.14
CA THR A 268 17.18 -9.70 0.49
C THR A 268 16.27 -8.50 0.24
N ASN A 269 16.54 -7.38 0.91
CA ASN A 269 15.80 -6.12 0.69
C ASN A 269 15.70 -5.69 -0.78
N ALA A 270 16.65 -6.08 -1.65
CA ALA A 270 16.63 -5.72 -3.06
C ALA A 270 15.49 -6.40 -3.86
N VAL A 271 14.90 -7.46 -3.29
CA VAL A 271 13.87 -8.29 -3.94
C VAL A 271 12.65 -8.48 -3.05
N LEU A 272 12.57 -7.71 -1.96
CA LEU A 272 11.45 -7.70 -1.03
C LEU A 272 10.55 -6.49 -1.28
N ASN A 273 9.30 -6.61 -0.89
CA ASN A 273 8.40 -5.47 -0.85
C ASN A 273 8.97 -4.40 0.10
N PRO A 274 8.90 -3.11 -0.26
CA PRO A 274 9.41 -2.02 0.59
C PRO A 274 8.84 -1.99 2.01
N ARG A 275 7.68 -2.62 2.24
CA ARG A 275 7.10 -2.80 3.59
C ARG A 275 8.04 -3.49 4.57
N ALA A 276 9.03 -4.25 4.11
CA ALA A 276 10.08 -4.82 4.95
C ALA A 276 10.92 -3.74 5.67
N ALA A 277 11.13 -2.57 5.05
CA ALA A 277 11.89 -1.47 5.62
C ALA A 277 11.11 -0.74 6.73
N VAL A 278 9.79 -0.65 6.60
CA VAL A 278 8.90 0.06 7.54
C VAL A 278 8.20 -0.87 8.53
N GLY A 279 8.58 -2.14 8.57
CA GLY A 279 8.04 -3.11 9.53
C GLY A 279 6.62 -3.59 9.26
N LEU A 280 6.11 -3.41 8.03
CA LEU A 280 4.73 -3.75 7.63
C LEU A 280 4.67 -4.96 6.69
N LEU A 281 5.77 -5.72 6.55
CA LEU A 281 5.76 -6.95 5.78
C LEU A 281 5.00 -8.01 6.55
N SER A 282 3.93 -8.57 5.97
CA SER A 282 3.13 -9.61 6.62
C SER A 282 3.28 -10.99 5.97
N PHE A 283 3.85 -11.07 4.76
CA PHE A 283 4.17 -12.34 4.11
C PHE A 283 5.36 -12.21 3.17
N CYS A 284 6.06 -13.33 2.99
CA CYS A 284 7.15 -13.51 2.04
C CYS A 284 7.15 -14.96 1.54
N PHE A 285 7.05 -15.13 0.22
CA PHE A 285 7.19 -16.39 -0.48
C PHE A 285 8.29 -16.26 -1.52
N TRP A 286 9.03 -17.33 -1.77
CA TRP A 286 10.05 -17.36 -2.81
C TRP A 286 9.95 -18.62 -3.65
N TRP A 287 10.25 -18.46 -4.93
CA TRP A 287 10.37 -19.53 -5.90
C TRP A 287 11.85 -19.77 -6.19
N ASP A 288 12.31 -20.99 -6.00
CA ASP A 288 13.72 -21.36 -6.19
C ASP A 288 14.04 -22.00 -7.55
N GLY A 289 13.01 -22.38 -8.31
CA GLY A 289 13.11 -23.11 -9.56
C GLY A 289 12.14 -24.29 -9.62
N ASP A 290 11.89 -24.92 -8.48
CA ASP A 290 11.11 -26.15 -8.37
C ASP A 290 9.75 -25.94 -7.68
N GLY A 291 9.69 -25.01 -6.72
CA GLY A 291 8.48 -24.80 -5.94
C GLY A 291 8.43 -23.45 -5.25
N TRP A 292 7.25 -23.13 -4.73
CA TRP A 292 7.05 -21.98 -3.84
C TRP A 292 7.27 -22.39 -2.39
N TYR A 293 8.02 -21.55 -1.68
CA TYR A 293 8.36 -21.75 -0.28
C TYR A 293 8.10 -20.49 0.54
N GLY A 294 7.85 -20.67 1.83
CA GLY A 294 7.70 -19.61 2.81
C GLY A 294 8.34 -19.98 4.14
N GLY A 295 8.61 -18.97 4.97
CA GLY A 295 8.90 -19.16 6.40
C GLY A 295 7.58 -19.24 7.18
N GLU A 296 7.46 -18.45 8.24
CA GLU A 296 6.23 -18.30 9.01
C GLU A 296 5.20 -17.35 8.33
N SER A 297 5.16 -17.35 7.01
CA SER A 297 4.18 -16.59 6.24
C SER A 297 2.78 -17.20 6.45
N PRO A 298 1.72 -16.39 6.55
CA PRO A 298 0.35 -16.88 6.65
C PRO A 298 -0.08 -17.59 5.36
N SER A 299 -1.26 -18.24 5.38
CA SER A 299 -1.78 -18.90 4.18
C SER A 299 -2.08 -17.90 3.05
N ILE A 300 -2.12 -18.37 1.80
CA ILE A 300 -2.40 -17.52 0.64
C ILE A 300 -3.79 -16.87 0.74
N GLN A 301 -4.77 -17.58 1.29
CA GLN A 301 -6.13 -17.10 1.52
C GLN A 301 -6.11 -15.93 2.53
N GLN A 302 -5.30 -16.00 3.58
CA GLN A 302 -5.11 -14.92 4.54
C GLN A 302 -4.40 -13.69 3.93
N CYS A 303 -3.60 -13.89 2.89
CA CYS A 303 -2.93 -12.81 2.16
C CYS A 303 -3.83 -12.13 1.11
N GLY A 304 -5.04 -12.65 0.84
CA GLY A 304 -5.84 -12.31 -0.33
C GLY A 304 -6.16 -10.82 -0.51
N ALA A 305 -6.23 -10.03 0.57
CA ALA A 305 -6.46 -8.58 0.49
C ALA A 305 -5.29 -7.80 -0.15
N ALA A 306 -4.08 -8.33 -0.04
CA ALA A 306 -2.84 -7.71 -0.51
C ALA A 306 -2.36 -8.22 -1.87
N LEU A 307 -3.13 -9.11 -2.49
CA LEU A 307 -2.73 -9.80 -3.71
C LEU A 307 -3.80 -9.63 -4.78
N PRO A 308 -3.41 -9.44 -6.05
CA PRO A 308 -4.38 -9.47 -7.14
C PRO A 308 -4.97 -10.87 -7.27
N PRO A 309 -6.16 -11.03 -7.86
CA PRO A 309 -6.87 -12.32 -7.95
C PRO A 309 -6.24 -13.29 -8.99
N ILE A 310 -4.98 -13.69 -8.78
CA ILE A 310 -4.12 -14.46 -9.70
C ILE A 310 -4.14 -15.99 -9.47
N TRP A 311 -4.81 -16.45 -8.42
CA TRP A 311 -4.72 -17.82 -7.90
C TRP A 311 -5.27 -18.89 -8.82
N SER A 312 -6.36 -18.59 -9.52
CA SER A 312 -6.97 -19.54 -10.45
C SER A 312 -7.32 -18.85 -11.75
N ALA A 313 -7.26 -19.60 -12.85
CA ALA A 313 -7.73 -19.12 -14.14
C ALA A 313 -9.21 -18.68 -14.07
N GLY A 314 -10.02 -19.36 -13.25
CA GLY A 314 -11.42 -18.98 -13.00
C GLY A 314 -11.56 -17.60 -12.34
N THR A 315 -10.77 -17.34 -11.30
CA THR A 315 -10.81 -16.05 -10.58
C THR A 315 -10.35 -14.90 -11.48
N VAL A 316 -9.27 -15.12 -12.24
CA VAL A 316 -8.77 -14.12 -13.20
C VAL A 316 -9.82 -13.87 -14.28
N ARG A 317 -10.41 -14.95 -14.84
CA ARG A 317 -11.45 -14.85 -15.87
C ARG A 317 -12.63 -14.03 -15.40
N GLU A 318 -13.20 -14.36 -14.24
CA GLU A 318 -14.36 -13.63 -13.73
C GLU A 318 -14.02 -12.18 -13.37
N THR A 319 -12.80 -11.91 -12.90
CA THR A 319 -12.34 -10.54 -12.62
C THR A 319 -12.26 -9.72 -13.91
N VAL A 320 -11.54 -10.20 -14.92
CA VAL A 320 -11.40 -9.51 -16.21
C VAL A 320 -12.76 -9.37 -16.90
N ALA A 321 -13.59 -10.41 -16.91
CA ALA A 321 -14.91 -10.35 -17.54
C ALA A 321 -15.82 -9.28 -16.90
N ARG A 322 -15.80 -9.15 -15.57
CA ARG A 322 -16.56 -8.11 -14.85
C ARG A 322 -16.04 -6.69 -15.05
N MET A 323 -14.76 -6.52 -15.37
CA MET A 323 -14.20 -5.22 -15.73
C MET A 323 -14.69 -4.74 -17.10
N LEU A 324 -15.00 -5.67 -18.01
CA LEU A 324 -15.49 -5.35 -19.35
C LEU A 324 -16.98 -5.06 -19.35
N VAL A 325 -17.76 -5.90 -18.66
CA VAL A 325 -19.21 -5.75 -18.55
C VAL A 325 -19.69 -6.17 -17.15
N PRO A 326 -20.64 -5.46 -16.50
CA PRO A 326 -21.08 -5.78 -15.14
C PRO A 326 -21.64 -7.21 -14.97
N GLN A 327 -22.33 -7.72 -15.99
CA GLN A 327 -22.90 -9.07 -16.01
C GLN A 327 -22.37 -9.82 -17.25
N PRO A 328 -21.21 -10.48 -17.16
CA PRO A 328 -20.60 -11.15 -18.30
C PRO A 328 -21.37 -12.42 -18.69
N ASP A 329 -21.68 -12.52 -19.98
CA ASP A 329 -22.28 -13.71 -20.58
C ASP A 329 -21.23 -14.82 -20.83
N SER A 330 -21.69 -15.96 -21.35
CA SER A 330 -20.82 -17.08 -21.71
C SER A 330 -19.79 -16.73 -22.79
N ARG A 331 -20.12 -15.80 -23.69
CA ARG A 331 -19.24 -15.38 -24.80
C ARG A 331 -18.07 -14.56 -24.29
N VAL A 332 -18.30 -13.59 -23.40
CA VAL A 332 -17.24 -12.79 -22.77
C VAL A 332 -16.33 -13.69 -21.94
N ARG A 333 -16.91 -14.56 -21.10
CA ARG A 333 -16.13 -15.53 -20.31
C ARG A 333 -15.26 -16.43 -21.18
N ALA A 334 -15.80 -16.96 -22.29
CA ALA A 334 -15.04 -17.80 -23.21
C ALA A 334 -13.91 -17.03 -23.92
N ALA A 335 -14.14 -15.76 -24.28
CA ALA A 335 -13.11 -14.92 -24.89
C ALA A 335 -11.96 -14.65 -23.91
N VAL A 336 -12.27 -14.33 -22.67
CA VAL A 336 -11.27 -14.15 -21.60
C VAL A 336 -10.52 -15.46 -21.30
N SER A 337 -11.20 -16.61 -21.26
CA SER A 337 -10.54 -17.92 -21.10
C SER A 337 -9.51 -18.18 -22.20
N ARG A 338 -9.83 -17.85 -23.46
CA ARG A 338 -8.89 -18.01 -24.58
C ARG A 338 -7.68 -17.08 -24.45
N LEU A 339 -7.90 -15.86 -23.98
CA LEU A 339 -6.81 -14.92 -23.72
C LEU A 339 -5.86 -15.44 -22.63
N LEU A 340 -6.42 -15.97 -21.54
CA LEU A 340 -5.62 -16.54 -20.45
C LEU A 340 -4.83 -17.77 -20.92
N ALA A 341 -5.46 -18.71 -21.62
CA ALA A 341 -4.76 -19.87 -22.17
C ALA A 341 -3.64 -19.45 -23.14
N ALA A 342 -3.86 -18.42 -23.96
CA ALA A 342 -2.82 -17.90 -24.85
C ALA A 342 -1.66 -17.22 -24.08
N ALA A 343 -1.97 -16.54 -22.97
CA ALA A 343 -0.96 -15.92 -22.10
C ALA A 343 -0.11 -16.98 -21.37
N ASP A 344 -0.76 -18.02 -20.83
CA ASP A 344 -0.11 -19.14 -20.14
C ASP A 344 0.86 -19.89 -21.07
N CYS A 345 0.52 -19.99 -22.36
CA CYS A 345 1.38 -20.58 -23.39
C CYS A 345 2.37 -19.59 -24.04
N GLY A 346 2.37 -18.30 -23.66
CA GLY A 346 3.25 -17.29 -24.25
C GLY A 346 3.00 -17.02 -25.74
N VAL A 347 1.79 -17.28 -26.24
CA VAL A 347 1.39 -17.12 -27.67
C VAL A 347 0.41 -15.96 -27.87
N LEU A 348 0.35 -15.05 -26.91
CA LEU A 348 -0.64 -13.98 -26.92
C LEU A 348 -0.38 -12.98 -28.05
N THR A 349 -1.44 -12.63 -28.78
CA THR A 349 -1.40 -11.73 -29.94
C THR A 349 -2.26 -10.48 -29.74
N ARG A 350 -1.96 -9.40 -30.47
CA ARG A 350 -2.76 -8.16 -30.44
C ARG A 350 -4.22 -8.42 -30.84
N ALA A 351 -4.46 -9.30 -31.80
CA ALA A 351 -5.82 -9.65 -32.25
C ALA A 351 -6.65 -10.28 -31.12
N LEU A 352 -6.06 -11.16 -30.31
CA LEU A 352 -6.73 -11.73 -29.14
C LEU A 352 -7.06 -10.68 -28.09
N VAL A 353 -6.13 -9.75 -27.82
CA VAL A 353 -6.34 -8.64 -26.88
C VAL A 353 -7.49 -7.74 -27.36
N GLN A 354 -7.47 -7.35 -28.64
CA GLN A 354 -8.53 -6.54 -29.25
C GLN A 354 -9.89 -7.25 -29.22
N GLN A 355 -9.91 -8.56 -29.47
CA GLN A 355 -11.13 -9.36 -29.44
C GLN A 355 -11.77 -9.36 -28.05
N VAL A 356 -10.97 -9.36 -26.98
CA VAL A 356 -11.47 -9.39 -25.60
C VAL A 356 -11.81 -8.00 -25.10
N PHE A 357 -10.93 -7.02 -25.27
CA PHE A 357 -11.08 -5.71 -24.66
C PHE A 357 -11.88 -4.70 -25.50
N GLY A 358 -12.04 -4.92 -26.81
CA GLY A 358 -12.66 -3.95 -27.70
C GLY A 358 -11.66 -2.93 -28.25
N ALA A 359 -11.88 -2.46 -29.47
CA ALA A 359 -10.94 -1.58 -30.17
C ALA A 359 -10.93 -0.13 -29.62
N GLU A 360 -11.98 0.24 -28.88
CA GLU A 360 -12.19 1.55 -28.27
C GLU A 360 -11.43 1.74 -26.94
N ARG A 361 -10.87 0.67 -26.38
CA ARG A 361 -10.11 0.66 -25.12
C ARG A 361 -8.61 0.93 -25.36
N ASP A 362 -7.85 1.18 -24.29
CA ASP A 362 -6.39 1.37 -24.40
C ASP A 362 -5.65 0.05 -24.66
N ILE A 363 -5.79 -0.45 -25.89
CA ILE A 363 -5.13 -1.66 -26.36
C ILE A 363 -3.61 -1.49 -26.37
N ASP A 364 -3.11 -0.30 -26.67
CA ASP A 364 -1.66 -0.08 -26.74
C ASP A 364 -1.03 -0.12 -25.34
N GLY A 365 -1.70 0.43 -24.33
CA GLY A 365 -1.33 0.28 -22.94
C GLY A 365 -1.38 -1.16 -22.45
N ALA A 366 -2.45 -1.89 -22.77
CA ALA A 366 -2.56 -3.32 -22.45
C ALA A 366 -1.42 -4.13 -23.09
N MET A 367 -1.13 -3.89 -24.38
CA MET A 367 -0.03 -4.54 -25.10
C MET A 367 1.34 -4.16 -24.53
N ARG A 368 1.53 -2.94 -24.00
CA ARG A 368 2.76 -2.57 -23.29
C ARG A 368 2.95 -3.42 -22.03
N GLN A 369 1.93 -3.58 -21.19
CA GLN A 369 1.99 -4.43 -19.99
C GLN A 369 2.39 -5.87 -20.34
N LEU A 370 1.72 -6.47 -21.32
CA LEU A 370 1.97 -7.85 -21.76
C LEU A 370 3.36 -8.03 -22.39
N ARG A 371 3.85 -7.02 -23.11
CA ARG A 371 5.21 -7.03 -23.68
C ARG A 371 6.27 -6.95 -22.59
N THR A 372 6.11 -6.04 -21.63
CA THR A 372 7.01 -5.92 -20.49
C THR A 372 7.06 -7.21 -19.68
N ALA A 373 5.94 -7.91 -19.57
CA ALA A 373 5.87 -9.23 -18.94
C ALA A 373 6.52 -10.36 -19.76
N GLY A 374 6.83 -10.15 -21.04
CA GLY A 374 7.39 -11.20 -21.89
C GLY A 374 6.41 -12.34 -22.24
N VAL A 375 5.09 -12.11 -22.13
CA VAL A 375 4.04 -13.13 -22.39
C VAL A 375 3.50 -13.10 -23.83
N LEU A 376 4.11 -12.30 -24.70
CA LEU A 376 3.74 -12.20 -26.11
C LEU A 376 4.43 -13.29 -26.93
N ALA A 377 3.77 -13.71 -28.02
CA ALA A 377 4.39 -14.58 -29.01
C ALA A 377 5.74 -13.99 -29.50
N PRO A 378 6.82 -14.78 -29.58
CA PRO A 378 8.07 -14.31 -30.16
C PRO A 378 7.83 -13.85 -31.60
N ARG A 379 8.42 -12.72 -32.00
CA ARG A 379 8.33 -12.23 -33.39
C ARG A 379 8.91 -13.29 -34.33
N GLY A 380 8.04 -13.94 -35.12
CA GLY A 380 8.42 -14.90 -36.16
C GLY A 380 8.55 -16.37 -35.72
N ALA A 381 8.13 -16.76 -34.51
CA ALA A 381 8.15 -18.16 -34.11
C ALA A 381 6.94 -18.94 -34.63
N VAL A 382 7.20 -20.04 -35.35
CA VAL A 382 6.24 -21.12 -35.58
C VAL A 382 6.05 -21.86 -34.24
N PRO A 383 4.82 -22.22 -33.82
CA PRO A 383 4.60 -22.91 -32.55
C PRO A 383 5.34 -24.25 -32.52
N ARG A 384 6.15 -24.50 -31.49
CA ARG A 384 6.65 -25.84 -31.16
C ARG A 384 5.65 -26.50 -30.19
N PRO A 385 5.25 -27.77 -30.40
CA PRO A 385 4.21 -28.38 -29.57
C PRO A 385 4.61 -28.66 -28.11
N ASP A 386 5.91 -28.81 -27.79
CA ASP A 386 6.30 -29.45 -26.52
C ASP A 386 7.50 -28.78 -25.82
N GLY A 387 7.36 -27.54 -25.33
CA GLY A 387 8.39 -26.92 -24.48
C GLY A 387 7.79 -26.04 -23.38
N PRO A 388 8.38 -26.02 -22.17
CA PRO A 388 7.91 -25.14 -21.10
C PRO A 388 8.07 -23.66 -21.52
N PRO A 389 7.17 -22.76 -21.10
CA PRO A 389 7.26 -21.34 -21.43
C PRO A 389 8.55 -20.74 -20.85
N SER A 390 9.44 -20.25 -21.73
CA SER A 390 10.67 -19.59 -21.34
C SER A 390 10.41 -18.13 -20.96
N ILE A 391 10.51 -17.79 -19.67
CA ILE A 391 10.58 -16.39 -19.23
C ILE A 391 11.94 -15.83 -19.66
N SER A 392 11.95 -14.95 -20.65
CA SER A 392 13.16 -14.21 -21.05
C SER A 392 13.26 -12.93 -20.22
N ILE A 393 14.08 -12.95 -19.17
CA ILE A 393 14.42 -11.76 -18.39
C ILE A 393 15.38 -10.88 -19.22
N LEU A 394 14.95 -9.66 -19.56
CA LEU A 394 15.81 -8.69 -20.23
C LEU A 394 16.79 -8.12 -19.20
N GLY A 395 18.06 -8.54 -19.26
CA GLY A 395 19.10 -8.04 -18.37
C GLY A 395 19.22 -6.52 -18.43
N GLY A 396 18.90 -5.83 -17.34
CA GLY A 396 18.96 -4.38 -17.22
C GLY A 396 19.30 -3.92 -15.81
N ARG A 397 20.21 -2.95 -15.70
CA ARG A 397 20.75 -2.38 -14.46
C ARG A 397 19.71 -1.52 -13.74
N TYR A 398 19.65 -1.67 -12.42
CA TYR A 398 18.75 -0.94 -11.51
C TYR A 398 19.14 0.54 -11.37
N LEU A 399 18.17 1.43 -11.53
CA LEU A 399 18.15 2.77 -10.95
C LEU A 399 16.93 2.79 -10.01
N CYS A 400 17.19 2.71 -8.71
CA CYS A 400 16.19 2.94 -7.68
C CYS A 400 15.85 4.43 -7.67
N ASP A 401 14.57 4.78 -7.85
CA ASP A 401 14.09 6.14 -7.71
C ASP A 401 13.23 6.20 -6.43
N ASP A 402 13.68 7.01 -5.47
CA ASP A 402 13.16 7.16 -4.11
C ASP A 402 11.85 7.95 -4.08
N ARG A 403 10.76 7.34 -4.56
CA ARG A 403 9.41 7.85 -4.32
C ARG A 403 8.50 6.74 -3.82
N ILE A 404 8.66 6.44 -2.53
CA ILE A 404 7.59 5.85 -1.73
C ILE A 404 7.02 7.01 -0.91
N ALA A 405 5.84 7.47 -1.31
CA ALA A 405 4.95 8.13 -0.37
C ALA A 405 4.46 7.04 0.58
N LEU A 406 4.69 7.26 1.88
CA LEU A 406 4.04 6.51 2.96
C LEU A 406 2.52 6.71 2.89
#